data_AF-A0A7K8V4N2-F1
#
_entry.id   AF-A0A7K8V4N2-F1
#
_cell.length_a   1.000
_cell.length_b   1.000
_cell.length_c   1.000
_cell.angle_alpha   90.00
_cell.angle_beta   90.00
_cell.angle_gamma   90.00
#
_symmetry.space_group_name_H-M   'P 1'
#
loop_
_entity.id
_entity.type
_entity.pdbx_description
1 polymer ?
#
loop_
_entity_poly.entity_id
_entity_poly.type
_entity_poly.pdbx_seq_one_letter_code
_entity_poly.pdbx_strand_id
1 'polypeptide(L)' 'DFQWAVGVARDNIERKLCTVVVPEGGIWAVRHYRGQFESLTSPRTVLSLSPVPSRIWVCLDCAEGLVTFINAETGGEIF' A
#
# COMPACT_ATOMS: atom_id res chain seq x y z
N ASP A 1 19.24 3.29 1.51
CA ASP A 1 18.49 3.13 0.24
C ASP A 1 17.61 1.89 0.19
N PHE A 2 16.82 1.62 1.23
CA PHE A 2 15.90 0.47 1.23
C PHE A 2 14.55 0.89 0.65
N GLN A 3 14.17 0.25 -0.44
CA GLN A 3 12.87 0.40 -1.07
C GLN A 3 12.03 -0.84 -0.74
N TRP A 4 10.77 -0.63 -0.41
CA TRP A 4 9.85 -1.71 -0.12
C TRP A 4 8.41 -1.31 -0.48
N ALA A 5 7.57 -2.31 -0.69
CA ALA A 5 6.13 -2.14 -0.88
C ALA A 5 5.40 -3.25 -0.11
N VAL A 6 4.21 -2.95 0.40
CA VAL A 6 3.36 -3.91 1.12
C VAL A 6 1.91 -3.65 0.76
N GLY A 7 1.09 -4.71 0.72
CA GLY A 7 -0.31 -4.58 0.36
C GLY A 7 -1.02 -5.92 0.16
N VAL A 8 -2.18 -5.85 -0.48
CA VAL A 8 -3.06 -6.97 -0.80
C VAL A 8 -3.19 -7.09 -2.32
N ALA A 9 -3.28 -8.31 -2.81
CA ALA A 9 -3.58 -8.62 -4.20
C ALA A 9 -4.81 -9.52 -4.28
N ARG A 10 -5.61 -9.38 -5.34
CA ARG A 10 -6.61 -10.41 -5.68
C ARG A 10 -5.90 -11.74 -5.97
N ASP A 11 -6.56 -12.83 -5.64
CA ASP A 11 -6.05 -14.19 -5.82
C ASP A 11 -5.81 -14.54 -7.30
N ASN A 12 -6.66 -14.01 -8.19
CA ASN A 12 -6.69 -14.32 -9.61
C ASN A 12 -5.89 -13.36 -10.49
N ILE A 13 -5.03 -12.50 -9.93
CA ILE A 13 -4.22 -11.60 -10.75
C ILE A 13 -3.22 -12.37 -11.62
N GLU A 14 -3.01 -11.89 -12.83
CA GLU A 14 -1.99 -12.43 -13.70
C GLU A 14 -0.60 -12.02 -13.19
N ARG A 15 0.20 -12.98 -12.72
CA ARG A 15 1.55 -12.74 -12.21
C ARG A 15 2.55 -12.63 -13.36
N LYS A 16 2.51 -11.50 -14.07
CA LYS A 16 3.52 -11.14 -15.08
C LYS A 16 4.67 -10.36 -14.45
N LEU A 17 5.85 -10.44 -15.07
CA LEU A 17 7.07 -9.75 -14.62
C LEU A 17 6.88 -8.21 -14.48
N CYS A 18 6.01 -7.62 -15.30
CA CYS A 18 5.64 -6.20 -15.25
C CYS A 18 4.15 -6.02 -14.90
N THR A 19 3.71 -6.58 -13.78
CA THR A 19 2.36 -6.27 -13.28
C THR A 19 2.35 -4.82 -12.78
N VAL A 20 1.46 -4.00 -13.34
CA VAL A 20 1.25 -2.62 -12.87
C VAL A 20 0.61 -2.71 -11.49
N VAL A 21 1.32 -2.25 -10.47
CA VAL A 21 0.83 -2.23 -9.09
C VAL A 21 -0.09 -1.04 -8.91
N VAL A 22 -1.37 -1.25 -9.25
CA VAL A 22 -2.49 -0.30 -9.11
C VAL A 22 -3.80 -1.06 -8.81
N PRO A 23 -4.81 -0.40 -8.21
CA PRO A 23 -6.08 -1.05 -7.88
C PRO A 23 -6.78 -1.68 -9.08
N GLU A 24 -6.69 -1.08 -10.26
CA GLU A 24 -7.28 -1.59 -11.50
C GLU A 24 -6.63 -2.93 -11.94
N GLY A 25 -5.37 -3.14 -11.58
CA GLY A 25 -4.64 -4.40 -11.75
C GLY A 25 -4.92 -5.42 -10.64
N GLY A 26 -5.81 -5.11 -9.70
CA GLY A 26 -6.16 -5.96 -8.57
C GLY A 26 -5.14 -5.96 -7.43
N ILE A 27 -4.34 -4.89 -7.29
CA ILE A 27 -3.36 -4.75 -6.21
C ILE A 27 -3.56 -3.42 -5.48
N TRP A 28 -3.72 -3.48 -4.16
CA TRP A 28 -3.77 -2.33 -3.26
C TRP A 28 -2.52 -2.35 -2.41
N ALA A 29 -1.70 -1.30 -2.48
CA ALA A 29 -0.42 -1.27 -1.79
C ALA A 29 0.05 0.14 -1.50
N VAL A 30 0.95 0.25 -0.52
CA VAL A 30 1.77 1.43 -0.26
C VAL A 30 3.24 1.05 -0.43
N ARG A 31 4.08 2.05 -0.70
CA ARG A 31 5.53 1.84 -0.80
C ARG A 31 6.32 2.94 -0.12
N HIS A 32 7.53 2.58 0.28
CA HIS A 32 8.59 3.53 0.54
C HIS A 32 9.61 3.47 -0.60
N TYR A 33 9.76 4.56 -1.34
CA TYR A 33 10.62 4.65 -2.52
C TYR A 33 11.37 5.98 -2.51
N ARG A 34 12.70 5.92 -2.57
CA ARG A 34 13.59 7.11 -2.58
C ARG A 34 13.29 8.13 -1.46
N GLY A 35 12.95 7.65 -0.26
CA GLY A 35 12.64 8.49 0.89
C GLY A 35 11.23 9.05 0.92
N GLN A 36 10.38 8.69 -0.05
CA GLN A 36 8.98 9.07 -0.11
C GLN A 36 8.09 7.87 0.20
N PHE A 37 7.02 8.13 0.95
CA PHE A 37 5.95 7.18 1.18
C PHE A 37 4.82 7.48 0.19
N GLU A 38 4.33 6.47 -0.53
CA GLU A 38 3.35 6.65 -1.59
C GLU A 38 2.26 5.57 -1.54
N SER A 39 1.02 5.95 -1.83
CA SER A 39 -0.01 5.00 -2.24
C SER A 39 0.19 4.59 -3.71
N LEU A 40 -0.05 3.32 -3.99
CA LEU A 40 0.08 2.75 -5.33
C LEU A 40 -1.23 2.84 -6.12
N THR A 41 -1.84 4.02 -6.16
CA THR A 41 -2.99 4.35 -7.00
C THR A 41 -2.56 4.86 -8.38
N SER A 42 -3.52 5.07 -9.29
CA SER A 42 -3.32 5.75 -10.57
C SER A 42 -4.16 7.03 -10.63
N PRO A 43 -3.57 8.23 -10.46
CA PRO A 43 -2.15 8.50 -10.22
C PRO A 43 -1.70 8.13 -8.80
N ARG A 44 -0.39 8.00 -8.60
CA ARG A 44 0.22 7.75 -7.28
C ARG A 44 0.03 8.97 -6.38
N THR A 45 -0.24 8.75 -5.09
CA THR A 45 -0.35 9.83 -4.11
C THR A 45 0.83 9.77 -3.14
N VAL A 46 1.53 10.88 -2.95
CA VAL A 46 2.57 11.00 -1.92
C VAL A 46 1.89 11.21 -0.57
N LEU A 47 2.25 10.40 0.42
CA LEU A 47 1.69 10.43 1.76
C LEU A 47 2.70 11.10 2.70
N SER A 48 2.28 12.22 3.31
CA SER A 48 3.11 13.00 4.23
C SER A 48 3.13 12.38 5.63
N LEU A 49 3.96 11.36 5.83
CA LEU A 49 4.15 10.70 7.12
C LEU A 49 5.44 11.17 7.79
N SER A 50 5.33 11.73 9.00
CA SER A 50 6.47 12.11 9.83
C SER A 50 6.20 11.79 11.30
N PRO A 51 6.95 10.85 11.92
CA PRO A 51 7.97 10.00 11.30
C PRO A 51 7.38 8.97 10.32
N VAL A 52 8.21 8.42 9.44
CA VAL A 52 7.82 7.26 8.63
C VAL A 52 7.59 6.06 9.57
N PRO A 53 6.44 5.36 9.48
CA PRO A 53 6.16 4.21 10.34
C PRO A 53 7.19 3.11 10.14
N SER A 54 7.61 2.47 11.23
CA SER A 54 8.51 1.31 11.16
C SER A 54 7.72 0.01 10.93
N ARG A 55 6.41 0.02 11.20
CA ARG A 55 5.53 -1.11 10.98
C ARG A 55 4.14 -0.65 10.55
N ILE A 56 3.55 -1.45 9.67
CA ILE A 56 2.24 -1.17 9.09
C ILE A 56 1.35 -2.38 9.31
N TRP A 57 0.12 -2.13 9.73
CA TRP A 57 -0.95 -3.09 9.64
C TRP A 57 -1.70 -2.91 8.33
N VAL A 58 -1.94 -4.02 7.65
CA VAL A 58 -2.76 -4.07 6.44
C VAL A 58 -4.03 -4.80 6.82
N CYS A 59 -5.13 -4.06 6.91
CA CYS A 59 -6.45 -4.61 7.21
C CYS A 59 -7.23 -4.80 5.91
N LEU A 60 -7.87 -5.95 5.75
CA LEU A 60 -8.75 -6.26 4.63
C LEU A 60 -10.16 -6.49 5.18
N ASP A 61 -11.09 -5.65 4.77
CA ASP A 61 -12.52 -5.88 4.96
C ASP A 61 -13.12 -6.40 3.65
N CYS A 62 -13.33 -7.71 3.57
CA CYS A 62 -13.91 -8.33 2.38
C CYS A 62 -15.40 -8.00 2.19
N ALA A 63 -16.12 -7.70 3.26
CA ALA A 63 -17.56 -7.41 3.19
C ALA A 63 -17.79 -6.02 2.60
N GLU A 64 -17.00 -5.03 3.05
CA GLU A 64 -17.07 -3.65 2.57
C GLU A 64 -16.17 -3.41 1.34
N GLY A 65 -15.31 -4.36 0.99
CA GLY A 65 -14.38 -4.24 -0.15
C GLY A 65 -13.27 -3.21 0.09
N LEU A 66 -12.84 -3.05 1.33
CA LEU A 66 -11.87 -2.04 1.75
C LEU A 66 -10.52 -2.66 2.13
N VAL A 67 -9.45 -1.93 1.83
CA VAL A 67 -8.10 -2.20 2.35
C VAL A 67 -7.65 -0.93 3.06
N THR A 68 -7.24 -1.07 4.32
CA THR A 68 -6.77 0.05 5.14
C THR A 68 -5.34 -0.21 5.59
N PHE A 69 -4.48 0.78 5.39
CA PHE A 69 -3.11 0.82 5.89
C PHE A 69 -3.08 1.64 7.17
N ILE A 70 -2.53 1.06 8.23
CA ILE A 70 -2.56 1.68 9.56
C ILE A 70 -1.13 1.72 10.11
N ASN A 71 -0.77 2.87 10.68
CA ASN A 71 0.46 3.00 11.44
C ASN A 71 0.35 2.15 12.72
N ALA A 72 1.15 1.09 12.83
CA ALA A 72 1.03 0.14 13.93
C ALA A 72 1.53 0.70 15.28
N GLU A 73 2.26 1.82 15.27
CA GLU A 73 2.74 2.49 16.47
C GLU A 73 1.68 3.44 17.05
N THR A 74 0.92 4.13 16.19
CA THR A 74 -0.03 5.17 16.61
C THR A 74 -1.49 4.75 16.50
N GLY A 75 -1.79 3.69 15.73
CA GLY A 75 -3.15 3.31 15.35
C GLY A 75 -3.80 4.25 14.33
N GLY A 76 -3.06 5.25 13.83
CA GLY A 76 -3.57 6.20 12.84
C GLY A 76 -3.66 5.59 11.44
N GLU A 77 -4.73 5.90 10.73
CA GLU A 77 -4.91 5.55 9.33
C GLU A 77 -3.85 6.27 8.46
N ILE A 78 -3.24 5.50 7.56
CA ILE A 78 -2.27 5.99 6.58
C ILE A 78 -2.96 6.23 5.24
N PHE A 79 -3.71 5.23 4.76
CA PHE A 79 -4.40 5.21 3.48
C PHE A 79 -5.44 4.10 3.42
#